data_AF-A0A9E4IQQ6-F1
#
_entry.id   AF-A0A9E4IQQ6-F1
#
_cell.length_a   1.000
_cell.length_b   1.000
_cell.length_c   1.000
_cell.angle_alpha   90.00
_cell.angle_beta   90.00
_cell.angle_gamma   90.00
#
_symmetry.space_group_name_H-M   'P 1'
#
loop_
_entity.id
_entity.type
_entity.pdbx_description
1 polymer ?
#
loop_
_entity_poly.entity_id
_entity_poly.type
_entity_poly.pdbx_seq_one_letter_code
_entity_poly.pdbx_strand_id
1 'polypeptide(L)'
;MRRRTRTTRALRSTTTRRAWRRFLFRNPHSFLFLDGEDENGETIAWEVEMGTAVSMSRRGWTPQTIQVGDRIRVVGQPSRNPGTHGICCAEIMRPDGGPIQPAD
;
A
#
# COMPACT_ATOMS: atom_id res chain seq x y z
N MET A 1 -15.01 -14.60 -25.44
CA MET A 1 -13.58 -14.45 -25.09
C MET A 1 -13.18 -12.98 -25.32
N ARG A 2 -13.25 -12.11 -24.31
CA ARG A 2 -12.83 -10.71 -24.43
C ARG A 2 -11.60 -10.51 -23.55
N ARG A 3 -10.44 -10.35 -24.17
CA ARG A 3 -9.18 -10.06 -23.49
C ARG A 3 -9.36 -8.71 -22.78
N ARG A 4 -9.55 -8.72 -21.46
CA ARG A 4 -9.45 -7.52 -20.64
C ARG A 4 -7.99 -7.11 -20.67
N THR A 5 -7.68 -6.07 -21.43
CA THR A 5 -6.38 -5.39 -21.38
C THR A 5 -6.25 -4.87 -19.95
N ARG A 6 -5.50 -5.62 -19.13
CA ARG A 6 -5.13 -5.22 -17.77
C ARG A 6 -4.06 -4.15 -17.95
N THR A 7 -4.48 -2.90 -18.16
CA THR A 7 -3.57 -1.75 -18.05
C THR A 7 -3.24 -1.60 -16.57
N THR A 8 -2.34 -2.44 -16.08
CA THR A 8 -1.68 -2.24 -14.80
C THR A 8 -0.80 -1.01 -15.00
N ARG A 9 -1.32 0.19 -14.71
CA ARG A 9 -0.46 1.36 -14.50
C ARG A 9 0.35 1.03 -13.25
N ALA A 10 1.56 0.52 -13.47
CA ALA A 10 2.48 0.19 -12.39
C ALA A 10 2.79 1.49 -11.65
N LEU A 11 2.30 1.59 -10.41
CA LEU A 11 2.75 2.63 -9.48
C LEU A 11 4.26 2.43 -9.28
N ARG A 12 5.01 3.50 -9.59
CA ARG A 12 6.46 3.56 -9.39
C ARG A 12 6.73 3.47 -7.89
N SER A 13 7.80 2.75 -7.56
CA SER A 13 8.32 2.58 -6.21
C SER A 13 8.38 3.90 -5.46
N THR A 14 7.54 4.05 -4.45
CA THR A 14 7.53 5.22 -3.56
C THR A 14 8.54 4.99 -2.44
N THR A 15 9.51 5.88 -2.27
CA THR A 15 10.40 5.85 -1.10
C THR A 15 9.75 6.62 0.04
N THR A 16 9.09 5.93 0.96
CA THR A 16 8.56 6.52 2.19
C THR A 16 9.75 6.98 3.05
N ARG A 17 10.00 8.29 3.15
CA ARG A 17 11.07 8.82 4.02
C ARG A 17 10.64 8.97 5.48
N ARG A 18 9.34 8.94 5.75
CA ARG A 18 8.73 9.15 7.08
C ARG A 18 7.41 8.39 7.16
N ALA A 19 7.45 7.08 7.34
CA ALA A 19 6.22 6.28 7.45
C ALA A 19 5.51 6.52 8.79
N TRP A 20 4.88 7.67 9.02
CA TRP A 20 3.84 7.81 10.03
C TRP A 20 2.51 7.97 9.30
N ARG A 21 1.69 6.91 9.29
CA ARG A 21 0.24 7.02 9.50
C ARG A 21 -0.38 5.64 9.73
N ARG A 22 -1.42 5.69 10.55
CA ARG A 22 -2.12 4.63 11.27
C ARG A 22 -2.43 3.37 10.45
N PHE A 23 -2.14 2.19 10.98
CA PHE A 23 -2.75 0.96 10.49
C PHE A 23 -4.19 0.85 11.04
N LEU A 24 -5.18 0.70 10.16
CA LEU A 24 -6.58 0.52 10.57
C LEU A 24 -7.07 -0.86 10.15
N PHE A 25 -7.22 -1.75 11.12
CA PHE A 25 -8.04 -2.94 10.95
C PHE A 25 -9.51 -2.55 11.05
N ARG A 26 -10.16 -2.29 9.91
CA ARG A 26 -11.63 -2.22 9.83
C ARG A 26 -12.17 -3.45 9.11
N ASN A 27 -13.35 -3.90 9.50
CA ASN A 27 -14.11 -4.86 8.71
C ASN A 27 -14.90 -4.05 7.65
N PRO A 28 -14.80 -4.30 6.34
CA PRO A 28 -14.18 -5.47 5.72
C PRO A 28 -12.70 -5.36 5.33
N HIS A 29 -12.08 -4.18 5.26
CA HIS A 29 -10.70 -4.00 4.78
C HIS A 29 -9.74 -3.36 5.79
N SER A 30 -8.49 -3.83 5.76
CA SER A 30 -7.39 -3.16 6.45
C SER A 30 -6.88 -2.00 5.61
N PHE A 31 -6.48 -0.91 6.25
CA PHE A 31 -5.91 0.26 5.59
C PHE A 31 -4.53 0.61 6.14
N LEU A 32 -3.63 0.94 5.24
CA LEU A 32 -2.31 1.52 5.53
C LEU A 32 -2.29 2.94 4.99
N PHE A 33 -1.83 3.88 5.81
CA PHE A 33 -1.69 5.27 5.41
C PHE A 33 -0.19 5.61 5.43
N LEU A 34 0.31 6.26 4.38
CA LEU A 34 1.74 6.53 4.22
C LEU A 34 2.00 7.86 3.51
N ASP A 35 3.23 8.37 3.63
CA ASP A 35 3.71 9.52 2.85
C ASP A 35 4.47 9.03 1.63
N GLY A 36 4.08 9.48 0.44
CA GLY A 36 4.69 9.02 -0.79
C GLY A 36 4.82 10.10 -1.85
N GLU A 37 5.86 10.02 -2.67
CA GLU A 37 6.07 10.91 -3.81
C GLU A 37 5.05 10.64 -4.93
N ASP A 38 4.44 11.72 -5.44
CA ASP A 38 3.59 11.71 -6.63
C ASP A 38 4.41 11.78 -7.94
N GLU A 39 3.74 11.95 -9.09
CA GLU A 39 4.43 12.06 -10.39
C GLU A 39 5.28 13.33 -10.54
N ASN A 40 5.03 14.34 -9.71
CA ASN A 40 5.75 15.61 -9.68
C ASN A 40 6.88 15.63 -8.65
N GLY A 41 7.05 14.53 -7.89
CA GLY A 41 8.01 14.45 -6.80
C GLY A 41 7.54 15.12 -5.51
N GLU A 42 6.27 15.52 -5.42
CA GLU A 42 5.68 16.06 -4.20
C GLU A 42 5.34 14.93 -3.23
N THR A 43 5.67 15.12 -1.94
CA THR A 43 5.26 14.17 -0.90
C THR A 43 3.80 14.38 -0.54
N ILE A 44 2.96 13.38 -0.79
CA ILE A 44 1.53 13.38 -0.52
C ILE A 44 1.12 12.22 0.39
N ALA A 45 -0.03 12.37 1.04
CA ALA A 45 -0.65 11.32 1.85
C ALA A 45 -1.34 10.28 0.97
N TRP A 46 -0.96 9.01 1.10
CA TRP A 46 -1.61 7.89 0.42
C TRP A 46 -2.48 7.08 1.39
N GLU A 47 -3.64 6.65 0.90
CA GLU A 47 -4.51 5.66 1.55
C GLU A 47 -4.44 4.35 0.76
N VAL A 48 -3.95 3.30 1.40
CA VAL A 48 -3.74 1.99 0.77
C VAL A 48 -4.69 0.98 1.39
N GLU A 49 -5.68 0.56 0.61
CA GLU A 49 -6.60 -0.51 0.96
C GLU A 49 -5.95 -1.88 0.71
N MET A 50 -5.98 -2.70 1.75
CA MET A 50 -5.41 -4.04 1.76
C MET A 50 -6.49 -5.12 1.90
N GLY A 51 -6.03 -6.37 2.07
CA GLY A 51 -6.91 -7.50 2.36
C GLY A 51 -7.76 -7.29 3.63
N THR A 52 -8.71 -8.21 3.82
CA THR A 52 -9.59 -8.15 4.98
C THR A 52 -8.82 -8.25 6.28
N ALA A 53 -9.32 -7.62 7.34
CA ALA A 53 -8.67 -7.67 8.66
C ALA A 53 -8.31 -9.09 9.08
N VAL A 54 -9.25 -10.02 8.93
CA VAL A 54 -9.04 -11.45 9.23
C VAL A 54 -7.94 -12.07 8.36
N SER A 55 -7.94 -11.81 7.05
CA SER A 55 -6.91 -12.36 6.16
C SER A 55 -5.52 -11.82 6.46
N MET A 56 -5.42 -10.53 6.80
CA MET A 56 -4.16 -9.88 7.15
C MET A 56 -3.63 -10.43 8.47
N SER A 57 -4.47 -10.51 9.51
CA SER A 57 -4.08 -11.11 10.80
C SER A 57 -3.66 -12.58 10.65
N ARG A 58 -4.36 -13.38 9.83
CA ARG A 58 -3.96 -14.79 9.55
C ARG A 58 -2.64 -14.91 8.81
N ARG A 59 -2.24 -13.88 8.05
CA ARG A 59 -0.94 -13.79 7.40
C ARG A 59 0.14 -13.25 8.35
N GLY A 60 -0.16 -13.06 9.64
CA GLY A 60 0.76 -12.56 10.65
C GLY A 60 0.89 -11.04 10.69
N TRP A 61 0.16 -10.29 9.85
CA TRP A 61 0.31 -8.83 9.84
C TRP A 61 -0.15 -8.23 11.15
N THR A 62 0.74 -7.46 11.74
CA THR A 62 0.53 -6.67 12.96
C THR A 62 0.68 -5.18 12.64
N PRO A 63 0.17 -4.28 13.48
CA PRO A 63 0.46 -2.85 13.37
C PRO A 63 1.96 -2.52 13.39
N GLN A 64 2.81 -3.44 13.87
CA GLN A 64 4.27 -3.32 13.93
C GLN A 64 4.99 -3.86 12.69
N THR A 65 4.28 -4.48 11.73
CA THR A 65 4.87 -5.07 10.52
C THR A 65 5.45 -4.03 9.57
N ILE A 66 4.91 -2.80 9.58
CA ILE A 66 5.46 -1.65 8.87
C ILE A 66 5.60 -0.53 9.89
N GLN A 67 6.83 -0.07 10.10
CA GLN A 67 7.16 0.98 11.04
C GLN A 67 7.66 2.22 10.33
N VAL A 68 7.77 3.27 11.14
CA VAL A 68 8.31 4.56 10.72
C VAL A 68 9.74 4.40 10.28
N GLY A 69 10.00 4.79 9.03
CA GLY A 69 11.34 4.71 8.43
C GLY A 69 11.50 3.51 7.50
N ASP A 70 10.55 2.57 7.50
CA ASP A 70 10.54 1.48 6.53
C ASP A 70 10.31 2.02 5.12
N ARG A 71 11.15 1.55 4.20
CA ARG A 71 10.96 1.75 2.77
C ARG A 71 10.18 0.57 2.24
N ILE A 72 9.05 0.83 1.63
CA ILE A 72 8.17 -0.18 1.06
C ILE A 72 7.79 0.20 -0.35
N ARG A 73 7.52 -0.80 -1.18
CA ARG A 73 6.95 -0.62 -2.50
C ARG A 73 5.49 -1.04 -2.45
N VAL A 74 4.60 -0.13 -2.81
CA VAL A 74 3.16 -0.40 -2.95
C VAL A 74 2.80 -0.43 -4.43
N VAL A 75 2.14 -1.51 -4.86
CA VAL A 75 1.61 -1.65 -6.21
C VAL A 75 0.14 -2.00 -6.12
N GLY A 76 -0.71 -1.26 -6.83
CA GLY A 76 -2.15 -1.52 -6.82
C GLY A 76 -2.89 -0.71 -7.87
N GLN A 77 -4.19 -0.63 -7.69
CA GLN A 77 -5.07 0.18 -8.55
C GLN A 77 -5.29 1.55 -7.91
N PRO A 78 -4.86 2.66 -8.54
CA PRO A 78 -5.11 3.98 -8.01
C PRO A 78 -6.59 4.33 -8.08
N SER A 79 -7.00 5.24 -7.20
CA SER A 79 -8.34 5.84 -7.22
C SER A 79 -8.63 6.47 -8.58
N ARG A 80 -9.90 6.40 -8.98
CA ARG A 80 -10.38 6.99 -10.24
C ARG A 80 -10.82 8.44 -10.08
N ASN A 81 -11.00 8.91 -8.85
CA ASN A 81 -11.44 10.28 -8.61
C ASN A 81 -10.23 11.24 -8.66
N PRO A 82 -10.28 12.31 -9.47
CA PRO A 82 -9.22 13.31 -9.51
C PRO A 82 -8.94 13.90 -8.12
N GLY A 83 -7.65 14.17 -7.83
CA GLY A 83 -7.22 14.76 -6.56
C GLY A 83 -7.27 13.81 -5.35
N THR A 84 -7.52 12.51 -5.55
CA THR A 84 -7.49 11.52 -4.48
C THR A 84 -6.28 10.59 -4.61
N HIS A 85 -5.74 10.17 -3.47
CA HIS A 85 -4.50 9.38 -3.38
C HIS A 85 -4.78 8.01 -2.74
N GLY A 86 -5.85 7.38 -3.20
CA GLY A 86 -6.24 6.02 -2.79
C GLY A 86 -5.61 4.97 -3.68
N ILE A 87 -5.22 3.83 -3.11
CA ILE A 87 -4.80 2.63 -3.84
C ILE A 87 -5.60 1.44 -3.29
N CYS A 88 -6.23 0.66 -4.17
CA CYS A 88 -6.89 -0.60 -3.80
C CYS A 88 -6.23 -1.80 -4.49
N CYS A 89 -6.62 -3.01 -4.05
CA CYS A 89 -6.00 -4.25 -4.50
C CYS A 89 -4.46 -4.21 -4.35
N ALA A 90 -3.99 -3.59 -3.26
CA ALA A 90 -2.59 -3.30 -3.07
C ALA A 90 -1.79 -4.54 -2.69
N GLU A 91 -0.62 -4.66 -3.29
CA GLU A 91 0.47 -5.55 -2.88
C GLU A 91 1.60 -4.68 -2.31
N ILE A 92 2.07 -5.06 -1.12
CA ILE A 92 3.14 -4.35 -0.42
C ILE A 92 4.36 -5.27 -0.33
N MET A 93 5.49 -4.76 -0.81
CA MET A 93 6.77 -5.47 -0.87
C MET A 93 7.87 -4.59 -0.28
N ARG A 94 9.01 -5.21 0.03
CA ARG A 94 10.25 -4.47 0.26
C ARG A 94 10.74 -3.79 -1.03
N PRO A 95 11.68 -2.83 -0.95
CA PRO A 95 12.18 -2.12 -2.13
C PRO A 95 12.88 -3.04 -3.14
N ASP A 96 13.44 -4.15 -2.67
CA ASP A 96 14.06 -5.22 -3.46
C ASP A 96 13.03 -6.15 -4.12
N GLY A 97 11.74 -5.97 -3.87
CA GLY A 97 10.65 -6.82 -4.35
C GLY A 97 10.41 -8.07 -3.51
N GLY A 98 11.16 -8.26 -2.41
CA GLY A 98 10.91 -9.34 -1.46
C GLY A 98 9.60 -9.15 -0.70
N PRO A 99 8.97 -10.25 -0.23
CA PRO A 99 7.78 -10.15 0.61
C PRO A 99 8.10 -9.41 1.91
N ILE A 100 7.15 -8.61 2.39
CA ILE A 100 7.19 -8.15 3.78
C ILE A 100 6.90 -9.37 4.65
N GLN A 101 7.91 -9.80 5.41
CA GLN A 101 7.72 -10.78 6.46
C GLN A 101 6.97 -10.09 7.60
N PRO A 102 5.94 -10.72 8.18
CA PRO A 102 5.34 -10.21 9.40
C PRO A 102 6.40 -10.17 10.50
N ALA A 103 6.30 -9.20 11.41
CA ALA A 103 7.20 -9.17 12.57
C ALA A 103 7.05 -10.48 13.36
N ASP A 104 8.18 -11.12 13.69
CA ASP A 104 8.25 -12.28 14.58
C ASP A 104 7.59 -11.99 15.95
#